data_AF-A0A7J2KDC5-F1
#
_entry.id   AF-A0A7J2KDC5-F1
#
_cell.length_a   1.000
_cell.length_b   1.000
_cell.length_c   1.000
_cell.angle_alpha   90.00
_cell.angle_beta   90.00
_cell.angle_gamma   90.00
#
_symmetry.space_group_name_H-M   'P 1'
#
loop_
_entity.id
_entity.type
_entity.pdbx_description
1 polymer ?
#
loop_
_entity_poly.entity_id
_entity_poly.type
_entity_poly.pdbx_seq_one_letter_code
_entity_poly.pdbx_strand_id
1 'polypeptide(L)'
;METEYSSERLRKLIEFNRTEPEILRKLIEHASRRSRELENVVKKQKGLGEKILDEIGDKLIVAIDRKGNPYIEVLGVDGSNQVVGGRSGKYYIMLSAVIVYLPQGTATVNPVIRYPDITIVSFTDPSGEIIEDVAEDVMMLLETRAIMESVKLKQSEATTPLFIDGPVMDPPRNIREESLTVFKQLAGIELGNVNEYYKIRANTIL
;
A
#
# COMPACT_ATOMS: atom_id res chain seq x y z
N MET A 1 15.71 31.59 3.91
CA MET A 1 14.67 30.56 4.11
C MET A 1 15.15 29.36 4.92
N GLU A 2 16.37 28.83 4.71
CA GLU A 2 16.93 27.74 5.56
C GLU A 2 17.17 28.14 7.03
N THR A 3 17.50 29.39 7.29
CA THR A 3 17.82 29.92 8.63
C THR A 3 16.62 30.00 9.57
N GLU A 4 15.41 30.18 9.02
CA GLU A 4 14.18 30.34 9.80
C GLU A 4 13.64 28.97 10.27
N TYR A 5 13.71 27.96 9.41
CA TYR A 5 13.36 26.56 9.71
C TYR A 5 14.27 25.93 10.78
N SER A 6 15.57 26.26 10.73
CA SER A 6 16.55 25.85 11.75
C SER A 6 16.24 26.50 13.10
N SER A 7 15.86 27.78 13.10
CA SER A 7 15.52 28.55 14.31
C SER A 7 14.24 28.07 14.98
N GLU A 8 13.24 27.64 14.22
CA GLU A 8 11.98 27.11 14.75
C GLU A 8 12.15 25.71 15.37
N ARG A 9 12.96 24.85 14.73
CA ARG A 9 13.39 23.57 15.33
C ARG A 9 14.20 23.77 16.62
N LEU A 10 15.12 24.73 16.62
CA LEU A 10 15.88 25.09 17.81
C LEU A 10 14.96 25.62 18.92
N ARG A 11 13.96 26.44 18.59
CA ARG A 11 12.97 26.94 19.55
C ARG A 11 12.12 25.82 20.14
N LYS A 12 11.64 24.88 19.33
CA LYS A 12 10.91 23.69 19.81
C LYS A 12 11.76 22.81 20.73
N LEU A 13 13.05 22.65 20.42
CA LEU A 13 14.01 21.92 21.29
C LEU A 13 14.31 22.69 22.60
N ILE A 14 14.42 24.02 22.55
CA ILE A 14 14.64 24.88 23.72
C ILE A 14 13.38 24.93 24.61
N GLU A 15 12.18 24.98 24.01
CA GLU A 15 10.90 24.88 24.73
C GLU A 15 10.72 23.50 25.37
N PHE A 16 11.13 22.43 24.69
CA PHE A 16 11.19 21.09 25.26
C PHE A 16 12.16 21.02 26.47
N ASN A 17 13.30 21.69 26.40
CA ASN A 17 14.24 21.83 27.53
C ASN A 17 13.76 22.79 28.64
N ARG A 18 12.72 23.61 28.38
CA ARG A 18 12.04 24.45 29.37
C ARG A 18 10.79 23.81 29.95
N THR A 19 10.42 22.60 29.50
CA THR A 19 9.29 21.87 30.07
C THR A 19 9.54 21.70 31.56
N GLU A 20 8.60 22.19 32.39
CA GLU A 20 8.73 22.09 33.83
C GLU A 20 9.02 20.62 34.21
N PRO A 21 10.00 20.34 35.09
CA PRO A 21 10.36 18.96 35.46
C PRO A 21 9.16 18.11 35.89
N GLU A 22 8.12 18.74 36.42
CA GLU A 22 6.88 18.08 36.80
C GLU A 22 6.05 17.58 35.60
N ILE A 23 6.01 18.32 34.49
CA ILE A 23 5.33 17.89 33.26
C ILE A 23 6.05 16.70 32.64
N LEU A 24 7.38 16.75 32.53
CA LEU A 24 8.16 15.62 32.01
C LEU A 24 7.98 14.37 32.89
N ARG A 25 8.02 14.53 34.22
CA ARG A 25 7.74 13.43 35.16
C ARG A 25 6.36 12.83 34.95
N LYS A 26 5.31 13.66 34.84
CA LYS A 26 3.94 13.20 34.58
C LYS A 26 3.84 12.47 33.25
N LEU A 27 4.47 12.98 32.18
CA LEU A 27 4.49 12.30 30.87
C LEU A 27 5.16 10.92 30.94
N ILE A 28 6.28 10.80 31.65
CA ILE A 28 6.95 9.51 31.86
C ILE A 28 6.04 8.56 32.66
N GLU A 29 5.40 9.03 33.73
CA GLU A 29 4.47 8.22 34.53
C GLU A 29 3.27 7.74 33.69
N HIS A 30 2.71 8.60 32.85
CA HIS A 30 1.64 8.26 31.92
C HIS A 30 2.10 7.22 30.89
N ALA A 31 3.29 7.38 30.31
CA ALA A 31 3.87 6.43 29.37
C ALA A 31 4.11 5.06 30.04
N SER A 32 4.69 5.02 31.23
CA SER A 32 4.92 3.78 31.99
C SER A 32 3.62 3.09 32.41
N ARG A 33 2.57 3.85 32.76
CA ARG A 33 1.24 3.28 33.03
C ARG A 33 0.63 2.67 31.77
N ARG A 34 0.66 3.40 30.64
CA ARG A 34 0.14 2.92 29.35
C ARG A 34 0.88 1.70 28.84
N SER A 35 2.19 1.62 29.06
CA SER A 35 3.01 0.45 28.75
C SER A 35 2.56 -0.79 29.52
N ARG A 36 2.32 -0.68 30.84
CA ARG A 36 1.81 -1.79 31.66
C ARG A 36 0.41 -2.24 31.25
N GLU A 37 -0.47 -1.30 30.94
CA GLU A 37 -1.80 -1.59 30.40
C GLU A 37 -1.70 -2.36 29.07
N LEU A 38 -0.82 -1.93 28.16
CA LEU A 38 -0.57 -2.60 26.89
C LEU A 38 0.01 -4.01 27.08
N GLU A 39 0.96 -4.19 28.00
CA GLU A 39 1.55 -5.50 28.31
C GLU A 39 0.48 -6.52 28.75
N ASN A 40 -0.48 -6.08 29.58
CA ASN A 40 -1.60 -6.92 30.00
C ASN A 40 -2.51 -7.29 28.83
N VAL A 41 -2.79 -6.34 27.92
CA VAL A 41 -3.57 -6.61 26.70
C VAL A 41 -2.86 -7.63 25.82
N VAL A 42 -1.55 -7.46 25.58
CA VAL A 42 -0.75 -8.39 24.77
C VAL A 42 -0.73 -9.78 25.39
N LYS A 43 -0.52 -9.90 26.72
CA LYS A 43 -0.58 -11.19 27.43
C LYS A 43 -1.94 -11.87 27.27
N LYS A 44 -3.03 -11.10 27.39
CA LYS A 44 -4.39 -11.63 27.20
C LYS A 44 -4.63 -12.07 25.77
N GLN A 45 -4.20 -11.29 24.77
CA GLN A 45 -4.30 -11.62 23.36
C GLN A 45 -3.51 -12.89 23.04
N LYS A 46 -2.29 -13.04 23.57
CA LYS A 46 -1.49 -14.26 23.42
C LYS A 46 -2.25 -15.48 23.96
N GLY A 47 -2.75 -15.42 25.19
CA GLY A 47 -3.47 -16.54 25.79
C GLY A 47 -4.78 -16.88 25.08
N LEU A 48 -5.45 -15.90 24.47
CA LEU A 48 -6.61 -16.15 23.59
C LEU A 48 -6.17 -16.78 22.25
N GLY A 49 -5.08 -16.31 21.66
CA GLY A 49 -4.53 -16.86 20.42
C GLY A 49 -4.12 -18.32 20.56
N GLU A 50 -3.48 -18.68 21.68
CA GLU A 50 -3.14 -20.08 22.01
C GLU A 50 -4.40 -20.96 22.06
N LYS A 51 -5.45 -20.52 22.76
CA LYS A 51 -6.73 -21.25 22.81
C LYS A 51 -7.38 -21.43 21.45
N ILE A 52 -7.39 -20.38 20.63
CA ILE A 52 -7.92 -20.45 19.26
C ILE A 52 -7.12 -21.46 18.46
N LEU A 53 -5.79 -21.39 18.52
CA LEU A 53 -4.90 -22.31 17.81
C LEU A 53 -5.12 -23.77 18.25
N ASP A 54 -5.31 -24.03 19.54
CA ASP A 54 -5.61 -25.37 20.04
C ASP A 54 -6.97 -25.88 19.52
N GLU A 55 -7.96 -25.01 19.34
CA GLU A 55 -9.30 -25.39 18.87
C GLU A 55 -9.41 -25.62 17.36
N ILE A 56 -8.66 -24.86 16.56
CA ILE A 56 -8.80 -24.82 15.09
C ILE A 56 -7.52 -25.17 14.32
N GLY A 57 -6.36 -25.24 14.98
CA GLY A 57 -5.05 -25.42 14.35
C GLY A 57 -5.01 -26.66 13.47
N ASP A 58 -5.29 -27.84 14.03
CA ASP A 58 -5.27 -29.10 13.26
C ASP A 58 -6.42 -29.23 12.24
N LYS A 59 -7.42 -28.33 12.30
CA LYS A 59 -8.59 -28.34 11.39
C LYS A 59 -8.40 -27.43 10.19
N LEU A 60 -7.66 -26.33 10.34
CA LEU A 60 -7.52 -25.28 9.33
C LEU A 60 -6.07 -25.06 8.87
N ILE A 61 -5.08 -25.56 9.60
CA ILE A 61 -3.66 -25.40 9.29
C ILE A 61 -3.11 -26.76 8.85
N VAL A 62 -2.66 -26.83 7.59
CA VAL A 62 -2.01 -28.02 7.04
C VAL A 62 -0.53 -27.71 6.86
N ALA A 63 0.33 -28.54 7.47
CA ALA A 63 1.76 -28.48 7.22
C ALA A 63 2.06 -29.01 5.81
N ILE A 64 2.75 -28.22 5.00
CA ILE A 64 3.12 -28.59 3.63
C ILE A 64 4.65 -28.68 3.56
N ASP A 65 5.17 -29.83 3.10
CA ASP A 65 6.59 -30.00 2.83
C ASP A 65 6.99 -29.17 1.60
N ARG A 66 7.92 -28.23 1.78
CA ARG A 66 8.35 -27.29 0.72
C ARG A 66 9.40 -27.94 -0.17
N LYS A 67 8.95 -28.82 -1.08
CA LYS A 67 9.74 -29.26 -2.24
C LYS A 67 9.30 -28.48 -3.48
N GLY A 68 9.87 -27.29 -3.67
CA GLY A 68 9.57 -26.41 -4.81
C GLY A 68 10.62 -26.50 -5.91
N ASN A 69 10.21 -26.25 -7.15
CA ASN A 69 11.13 -25.99 -8.26
C ASN A 69 11.52 -24.51 -8.25
N PRO A 70 12.81 -24.14 -8.01
CA PRO A 70 13.22 -22.74 -7.96
C PRO A 70 13.24 -22.06 -9.32
N TYR A 71 13.15 -22.82 -10.41
CA TYR A 71 13.25 -22.33 -11.79
C TYR A 71 11.91 -21.99 -12.44
N ILE A 72 10.83 -21.92 -11.65
CA ILE A 72 9.53 -21.47 -12.16
C ILE A 72 9.61 -19.96 -12.37
N GLU A 73 9.43 -19.54 -13.61
CA GLU A 73 9.26 -18.14 -13.99
C GLU A 73 8.20 -17.46 -13.09
N VAL A 74 8.49 -16.29 -12.52
CA VAL A 74 7.50 -15.56 -11.70
C VAL A 74 7.48 -14.06 -12.02
N LEU A 75 6.29 -13.48 -11.89
CA LEU A 75 6.03 -12.05 -12.02
C LEU A 75 5.50 -11.50 -10.68
N GLY A 76 5.88 -10.28 -10.35
CA GLY A 76 5.33 -9.52 -9.24
C GLY A 76 4.92 -8.13 -9.71
N VAL A 77 3.76 -7.65 -9.27
CA VAL A 77 3.29 -6.29 -9.51
C VAL A 77 2.94 -5.66 -8.18
N ASP A 78 3.39 -4.42 -7.99
CA ASP A 78 3.13 -3.62 -6.80
C ASP A 78 3.06 -2.14 -7.19
N GLY A 79 2.39 -1.35 -6.36
CA GLY A 79 2.11 0.06 -6.55
C GLY A 79 2.34 0.86 -5.28
N SER A 80 2.73 2.13 -5.44
CA SER A 80 2.87 3.05 -4.32
C SER A 80 2.33 4.42 -4.69
N ASN A 81 1.48 4.97 -3.83
CA ASN A 81 0.97 6.32 -3.95
C ASN A 81 1.43 7.18 -2.78
N GLN A 82 1.50 8.49 -3.00
CA GLN A 82 1.70 9.47 -1.95
C GLN A 82 0.94 10.75 -2.30
N VAL A 83 0.01 11.11 -1.43
CA VAL A 83 -0.71 12.38 -1.50
C VAL A 83 0.11 13.49 -0.83
N VAL A 84 0.22 14.65 -1.50
CA VAL A 84 0.79 15.88 -0.95
C VAL A 84 -0.05 17.09 -1.35
N GLY A 85 0.15 18.22 -0.66
CA GLY A 85 -0.54 19.47 -0.94
C GLY A 85 -1.60 19.81 0.09
N GLY A 86 -2.82 20.15 -0.36
CA GLY A 86 -3.96 20.52 0.47
C GLY A 86 -4.16 22.02 0.65
N ARG A 87 -3.23 22.86 0.17
CA ARG A 87 -3.44 24.31 0.16
C ARG A 87 -4.55 24.66 -0.83
N SER A 88 -5.58 25.35 -0.33
CA SER A 88 -6.77 25.74 -1.11
C SER A 88 -7.53 24.54 -1.70
N GLY A 89 -7.46 23.37 -1.07
CA GLY A 89 -8.13 22.15 -1.53
C GLY A 89 -7.49 21.52 -2.77
N LYS A 90 -6.28 21.92 -3.16
CA LYS A 90 -5.56 21.32 -4.30
C LYS A 90 -4.50 20.33 -3.80
N TYR A 91 -4.60 19.10 -4.28
CA TYR A 91 -3.72 17.99 -3.94
C TYR A 91 -2.97 17.49 -5.18
N TYR A 92 -1.85 16.84 -4.93
CA TYR A 92 -1.07 16.13 -5.93
C TYR A 92 -0.87 14.69 -5.46
N ILE A 93 -1.23 13.74 -6.31
CA ILE A 93 -1.09 12.32 -6.05
C ILE A 93 0.11 11.85 -6.86
N MET A 94 1.19 11.50 -6.19
CA MET A 94 2.36 10.88 -6.78
C MET A 94 2.11 9.38 -6.84
N LEU A 95 2.33 8.78 -8.02
CA LEU A 95 1.96 7.40 -8.29
C LEU A 95 3.10 6.69 -9.00
N SER A 96 3.39 5.46 -8.60
CA SER A 96 4.29 4.57 -9.34
C SER A 96 3.78 3.13 -9.27
N ALA A 97 3.78 2.44 -10.40
CA ALA A 97 3.62 0.99 -10.47
C ALA A 97 4.92 0.34 -10.93
N VAL A 98 5.20 -0.85 -10.40
CA VAL A 98 6.42 -1.61 -10.67
C VAL A 98 6.06 -3.03 -11.08
N ILE A 99 6.77 -3.55 -12.07
CA ILE A 99 6.75 -4.96 -12.44
C ILE A 99 8.13 -5.53 -12.15
N VAL A 100 8.18 -6.61 -11.37
CA VAL A 100 9.38 -7.41 -11.13
C VAL A 100 9.22 -8.76 -11.81
N TYR A 101 10.17 -9.11 -12.66
CA TYR A 101 10.15 -10.35 -13.42
C TYR A 101 11.40 -11.18 -13.13
N LEU A 102 11.16 -12.44 -12.74
CA LEU A 102 12.19 -13.43 -12.44
C LEU A 102 12.12 -14.57 -13.48
N PRO A 103 12.85 -14.49 -14.61
CA PRO A 103 12.79 -15.48 -15.69
C PRO A 103 13.23 -16.89 -15.26
N GLN A 104 14.04 -17.00 -14.21
CA GLN A 104 14.54 -18.27 -13.68
C GLN A 104 14.03 -18.51 -12.26
N GLY A 105 12.88 -17.93 -11.92
CA GLY A 105 12.31 -17.99 -10.58
C GLY A 105 13.27 -17.47 -9.50
N THR A 106 13.32 -18.15 -8.36
CA THR A 106 14.18 -17.75 -7.24
C THR A 106 15.67 -17.95 -7.51
N ALA A 107 16.05 -18.65 -8.59
CA ALA A 107 17.43 -18.74 -9.05
C ALA A 107 17.89 -17.54 -9.89
N THR A 108 16.98 -16.60 -10.22
CA THR A 108 17.30 -15.40 -10.99
C THR A 108 18.33 -14.53 -10.25
N VAL A 109 19.49 -14.30 -10.87
CA VAL A 109 20.54 -13.41 -10.33
C VAL A 109 20.22 -11.94 -10.58
N ASN A 110 19.66 -11.62 -11.76
CA ASN A 110 19.33 -10.25 -12.16
C ASN A 110 17.84 -10.15 -12.50
N PRO A 111 17.00 -9.64 -11.59
CA PRO A 111 15.58 -9.43 -11.87
C PRO A 111 15.40 -8.38 -12.97
N VAL A 112 14.40 -8.58 -13.83
CA VAL A 112 13.98 -7.55 -14.79
C VAL A 112 12.95 -6.67 -14.09
N ILE A 113 13.28 -5.40 -13.88
CA ILE A 113 12.40 -4.43 -13.23
C ILE A 113 11.91 -3.44 -14.29
N ARG A 114 10.59 -3.22 -14.35
CA ARG A 114 9.96 -2.23 -15.22
C ARG A 114 9.06 -1.30 -14.42
N TYR A 115 8.97 -0.06 -14.89
CA TYR A 115 8.12 0.97 -14.32
C TYR A 115 7.12 1.40 -15.39
N PRO A 116 6.02 0.64 -15.59
CA PRO A 116 5.05 0.93 -16.65
C PRO A 116 4.41 2.31 -16.51
N ASP A 117 4.22 2.78 -15.27
CA ASP A 117 3.60 4.07 -15.00
C ASP A 117 4.29 4.74 -13.80
N ILE A 118 4.81 5.96 -13.99
CA ILE A 118 5.27 6.87 -12.95
C ILE A 118 4.72 8.25 -13.29
N THR A 119 3.90 8.83 -12.41
CA THR A 119 3.16 10.04 -12.75
C THR A 119 2.76 10.84 -11.50
N ILE A 120 2.39 12.10 -11.74
CA ILE A 120 1.81 12.98 -10.74
C ILE A 120 0.52 13.55 -11.32
N VAL A 121 -0.58 13.38 -10.60
CA VAL A 121 -1.88 13.94 -10.96
C VAL A 121 -2.32 14.97 -9.96
N SER A 122 -2.99 16.02 -10.42
CA SER A 122 -3.60 16.99 -9.52
C SER A 122 -5.08 16.70 -9.35
N PHE A 123 -5.56 16.73 -8.11
CA PHE A 123 -6.97 16.58 -7.77
C PHE A 123 -7.42 17.72 -6.87
N THR A 124 -8.63 18.21 -7.07
CA THR A 124 -9.20 19.28 -6.24
C THR A 124 -10.25 18.67 -5.32
N ASP A 125 -9.96 18.70 -4.02
CA ASP A 125 -10.85 18.29 -2.96
C ASP A 125 -10.90 19.42 -1.91
N PRO A 126 -11.91 20.31 -1.94
CA PRO A 126 -12.04 21.37 -0.95
C PRO A 126 -12.19 20.85 0.49
N SER A 127 -12.70 19.62 0.67
CA SER A 127 -12.93 19.01 1.98
C SER A 127 -11.68 18.29 2.52
N GLY A 128 -10.86 17.74 1.62
CA GLY A 128 -9.75 16.86 1.96
C GLY A 128 -10.20 15.46 2.42
N GLU A 129 -11.49 15.14 2.38
CA GLU A 129 -12.05 13.91 2.91
C GLU A 129 -11.93 12.72 1.95
N ILE A 130 -11.78 12.97 0.65
CA ILE A 130 -11.85 11.92 -0.37
C ILE A 130 -10.53 11.69 -1.10
N ILE A 131 -9.53 12.54 -0.88
CA ILE A 131 -8.27 12.50 -1.64
C ILE A 131 -7.51 11.18 -1.50
N GLU A 132 -7.45 10.59 -0.31
CA GLU A 132 -6.77 9.32 -0.08
C GLU A 132 -7.49 8.17 -0.80
N ASP A 133 -8.83 8.15 -0.72
CA ASP A 133 -9.63 7.16 -1.44
C ASP A 133 -9.45 7.26 -2.96
N VAL A 134 -9.40 8.49 -3.50
CA VAL A 134 -9.14 8.72 -4.93
C VAL A 134 -7.73 8.28 -5.30
N ALA A 135 -6.74 8.52 -4.43
CA ALA A 135 -5.36 8.09 -4.66
C ALA A 135 -5.22 6.57 -4.72
N GLU A 136 -5.88 5.86 -3.81
CA GLU A 136 -5.97 4.39 -3.81
C GLU A 136 -6.67 3.86 -5.07
N ASP A 137 -7.82 4.45 -5.45
CA ASP A 137 -8.57 4.02 -6.64
C ASP A 137 -7.73 4.14 -7.91
N VAL A 138 -6.96 5.23 -8.01
CA VAL A 138 -6.06 5.50 -9.13
C VAL A 138 -4.85 4.57 -9.10
N MET A 139 -4.31 4.26 -7.93
CA MET A 139 -3.25 3.25 -7.81
C MET A 139 -3.72 1.90 -8.33
N MET A 140 -4.94 1.48 -7.97
CA MET A 140 -5.49 0.20 -8.40
C MET A 140 -5.65 0.09 -9.91
N LEU A 141 -5.97 1.19 -10.59
CA LEU A 141 -5.95 1.25 -12.06
C LEU A 141 -4.53 1.08 -12.62
N LEU A 142 -3.53 1.72 -12.01
CA LEU A 142 -2.14 1.63 -12.44
C LEU A 142 -1.58 0.22 -12.27
N GLU A 143 -1.85 -0.43 -11.14
CA GLU A 143 -1.50 -1.84 -10.92
C GLU A 143 -2.21 -2.76 -11.92
N THR A 144 -3.49 -2.54 -12.19
CA THR A 144 -4.23 -3.31 -13.21
C THR A 144 -3.55 -3.20 -14.58
N ARG A 145 -3.12 -2.00 -14.97
CA ARG A 145 -2.36 -1.79 -16.22
C ARG A 145 -1.00 -2.46 -16.17
N ALA A 146 -0.28 -2.37 -15.06
CA ALA A 146 0.99 -3.05 -14.86
C ALA A 146 0.86 -4.57 -14.98
N ILE A 147 -0.24 -5.17 -14.47
CA ILE A 147 -0.57 -6.58 -14.66
C ILE A 147 -0.73 -6.90 -16.15
N MET A 148 -1.53 -6.11 -16.89
CA MET A 148 -1.72 -6.30 -18.33
C MET A 148 -0.39 -6.23 -19.12
N GLU A 149 0.49 -5.30 -18.76
CA GLU A 149 1.83 -5.16 -19.36
C GLU A 149 2.76 -6.31 -18.96
N SER A 150 2.65 -6.83 -17.74
CA SER A 150 3.49 -7.92 -17.23
C SER A 150 3.36 -9.21 -18.06
N VAL A 151 2.16 -9.47 -18.61
CA VAL A 151 1.90 -10.63 -19.46
C VAL A 151 2.77 -10.63 -20.72
N LYS A 152 3.15 -9.44 -21.22
CA LYS A 152 4.01 -9.30 -22.40
C LYS A 152 5.48 -9.61 -22.11
N LEU A 153 5.86 -9.78 -20.85
CA LEU A 153 7.23 -10.12 -20.43
C LEU A 153 7.51 -11.61 -20.44
N LYS A 154 6.44 -12.42 -20.46
CA LYS A 154 6.53 -13.86 -20.33
C LYS A 154 7.40 -14.44 -21.45
N GLN A 155 8.35 -15.29 -21.08
CA GLN A 155 9.24 -15.95 -22.04
C GLN A 155 8.78 -17.37 -22.36
N SER A 156 8.02 -17.98 -21.45
CA SER A 156 7.47 -19.31 -21.64
C SER A 156 5.98 -19.28 -21.99
N GLU A 157 5.55 -20.28 -22.77
CA GLU A 157 4.13 -20.61 -22.99
C GLU A 157 3.49 -21.27 -21.75
N ALA A 158 4.29 -21.52 -20.70
CA ALA A 158 3.82 -22.15 -19.48
C ALA A 158 3.10 -21.14 -18.57
N THR A 159 2.21 -21.65 -17.71
CA THR A 159 1.55 -20.83 -16.69
C THR A 159 2.59 -20.24 -15.75
N THR A 160 2.79 -18.93 -15.85
CA THR A 160 3.67 -18.14 -14.99
C THR A 160 2.86 -17.55 -13.82
N PRO A 161 3.18 -17.90 -12.56
CA PRO A 161 2.56 -17.28 -11.40
C PRO A 161 2.81 -15.77 -11.37
N LEU A 162 1.74 -15.02 -11.07
CA LEU A 162 1.76 -13.58 -10.84
C LEU A 162 1.42 -13.32 -9.37
N PHE A 163 2.32 -12.62 -8.68
CA PHE A 163 2.10 -12.10 -7.34
C PHE A 163 1.60 -10.66 -7.44
N ILE A 164 0.53 -10.38 -6.72
CA ILE A 164 -0.03 -9.03 -6.57
C ILE A 164 0.04 -8.68 -5.08
N ASP A 165 0.32 -7.42 -4.76
CA ASP A 165 0.15 -6.93 -3.39
C ASP A 165 -1.34 -6.65 -3.14
N GLY A 166 -1.86 -7.16 -2.03
CA GLY A 166 -3.26 -7.03 -1.65
C GLY A 166 -4.23 -8.11 -2.18
N PRO A 167 -5.45 -8.19 -1.61
CA PRO A 167 -6.50 -9.08 -2.09
C PRO A 167 -7.00 -8.72 -3.50
N VAL A 168 -7.52 -9.71 -4.23
CA VAL A 168 -8.21 -9.49 -5.52
C VAL A 168 -9.40 -8.51 -5.40
N MET A 169 -10.01 -8.46 -4.21
CA MET A 169 -11.15 -7.60 -3.89
C MET A 169 -10.77 -6.21 -3.37
N ASP A 170 -9.48 -5.84 -3.33
CA ASP A 170 -9.01 -4.55 -2.81
C ASP A 170 -9.32 -3.40 -3.78
N PRO A 171 -9.56 -2.14 -3.39
CA PRO A 171 -9.91 -1.75 -2.04
C PRO A 171 -11.26 -2.39 -1.68
N PRO A 172 -11.52 -2.76 -0.41
CA PRO A 172 -12.76 -3.43 0.01
C PRO A 172 -13.93 -2.43 0.10
N ARG A 173 -14.03 -1.54 -0.89
CA ARG A 173 -15.06 -0.52 -1.05
C ARG A 173 -15.30 -0.29 -2.53
N ASN A 174 -16.41 0.38 -2.84
CA ASN A 174 -16.62 0.83 -4.20
C ASN A 174 -15.64 1.94 -4.56
N ILE A 175 -15.13 1.90 -5.79
CA ILE A 175 -14.41 3.02 -6.41
C ILE A 175 -15.34 4.23 -6.46
N ARG A 176 -14.76 5.40 -6.17
CA ARG A 176 -15.46 6.68 -6.21
C ARG A 176 -15.67 7.15 -7.64
N GLU A 177 -16.82 7.77 -7.91
CA GLU A 177 -17.10 8.37 -9.23
C GLU A 177 -16.10 9.50 -9.55
N GLU A 178 -15.63 10.21 -8.53
CA GLU A 178 -14.62 11.26 -8.65
C GLU A 178 -13.30 10.74 -9.22
N SER A 179 -12.95 9.47 -8.92
CA SER A 179 -11.75 8.80 -9.43
C SER A 179 -11.76 8.65 -10.95
N LEU A 180 -12.94 8.57 -11.58
CA LEU A 180 -13.07 8.52 -13.04
C LEU A 180 -12.50 9.78 -13.72
N THR A 181 -12.57 10.94 -13.07
CA THR A 181 -11.99 12.18 -13.59
C THR A 181 -10.48 12.05 -13.73
N VAL A 182 -9.84 11.39 -12.76
CA VAL A 182 -8.39 11.15 -12.77
C VAL A 182 -8.03 10.04 -13.76
N PHE A 183 -8.86 9.00 -13.89
CA PHE A 183 -8.66 7.93 -14.88
C PHE A 183 -8.58 8.49 -16.30
N LYS A 184 -9.49 9.41 -16.64
CA LYS A 184 -9.48 10.11 -17.93
C LYS A 184 -8.19 10.90 -18.17
N GLN A 185 -7.66 11.57 -17.14
CA GLN A 185 -6.41 12.32 -17.23
C GLN A 185 -5.19 11.42 -17.48
N LEU A 186 -5.16 10.24 -16.87
CA LEU A 186 -3.99 9.36 -16.88
C LEU A 186 -3.90 8.42 -18.07
N ALA A 187 -5.04 7.86 -18.49
CA ALA A 187 -5.02 6.77 -19.44
C ALA A 187 -5.48 7.20 -20.84
N GLY A 188 -6.03 8.41 -20.99
CA GLY A 188 -6.82 8.77 -22.17
C GLY A 188 -8.02 7.83 -22.37
N ILE A 189 -8.35 7.03 -21.35
CA ILE A 189 -9.48 6.11 -21.33
C ILE A 189 -10.64 6.88 -20.70
N GLU A 190 -11.64 7.19 -21.51
CA GLU A 190 -12.93 7.60 -20.99
C GLU A 190 -13.69 6.34 -20.57
N LEU A 191 -13.54 5.98 -19.30
CA LEU A 191 -14.47 5.01 -18.70
C LEU A 191 -15.79 5.73 -18.47
N GLY A 192 -16.86 5.21 -19.09
CA GLY A 192 -18.19 5.81 -19.01
C GLY A 192 -18.82 5.72 -17.62
N ASN A 193 -18.31 4.81 -16.78
CA ASN A 193 -18.72 4.62 -15.39
C ASN A 193 -17.75 3.67 -14.67
N VAL A 194 -17.89 3.57 -13.35
CA VAL A 194 -17.11 2.67 -12.48
C VAL A 194 -17.26 1.18 -12.86
N ASN A 195 -18.40 0.74 -13.43
CA ASN A 195 -18.56 -0.68 -13.80
C ASN A 195 -17.65 -1.10 -14.95
N GLU A 196 -17.27 -0.18 -15.83
CA GLU A 196 -16.31 -0.47 -16.90
C GLU A 196 -14.92 -0.74 -16.33
N TYR A 197 -14.51 -0.01 -15.30
CA TYR A 197 -13.28 -0.30 -14.55
C TYR A 197 -13.32 -1.70 -13.95
N TYR A 198 -14.40 -2.07 -13.25
CA TYR A 198 -14.51 -3.40 -12.67
C TYR A 198 -14.46 -4.52 -13.70
N LYS A 199 -15.05 -4.32 -14.89
CA LYS A 199 -14.95 -5.29 -15.99
C LYS A 199 -13.51 -5.46 -16.48
N ILE A 200 -12.78 -4.36 -16.66
CA ILE A 200 -11.37 -4.40 -17.06
C ILE A 200 -10.55 -5.16 -16.02
N ARG A 201 -10.73 -4.83 -14.74
CA ARG A 201 -9.98 -5.45 -13.66
C ARG A 201 -10.32 -6.93 -13.48
N ALA A 202 -11.60 -7.28 -13.53
CA ALA A 202 -12.05 -8.67 -13.49
C ALA A 202 -11.43 -9.48 -14.63
N ASN A 203 -11.48 -8.99 -15.88
CA ASN A 203 -10.88 -9.67 -17.03
C ASN A 203 -9.33 -9.74 -16.98
N THR A 204 -8.70 -8.92 -16.14
CA THR A 204 -7.24 -8.87 -16.00
C THR A 204 -6.75 -9.83 -14.93
N ILE A 205 -7.51 -10.00 -13.84
CA ILE A 205 -7.11 -10.77 -12.66
C ILE A 205 -7.74 -12.18 -12.62
N LEU A 206 -8.94 -12.36 -13.19
CA LEU A 206 -9.73 -13.61 -13.18
C LEU A 206 -9.75 -14.30 -14.55
#